data_AF-V4NTZ5-F1
#
_entry.id   AF-V4NTZ5-F1
#
_cell.length_a   1.000
_cell.length_b   1.000
_cell.length_c   1.000
_cell.angle_alpha   90.00
_cell.angle_beta   90.00
_cell.angle_gamma   90.00
#
_symmetry.space_group_name_H-M   'P 1'
#
loop_
_entity.id
_entity.type
_entity.pdbx_description
1 polymer ?
#
loop_
_entity_poly.entity_id
_entity_poly.type
_entity_poly.pdbx_seq_one_letter_code
_entity_poly.pdbx_strand_id
1 'polypeptide(L)'
;MNFRLYESAWVVVEGSDAAMQAHRDPLRPGAFRVGEFSYDIDARALSPEAPKLLSILSLQAAREAGLRSNYGSGSDGSPPQASAKRR
;
A
#
# COMPACT_ATOMS: atom_id res chain seq x y z
N MET A 1 -12.98 9.22 14.50
CA MET A 1 -11.60 9.23 13.97
C MET A 1 -11.66 9.11 12.46
N ASN A 2 -11.13 10.08 11.72
CA ASN A 2 -11.04 10.01 10.27
C ASN A 2 -9.62 9.53 9.90
N PHE A 3 -9.51 8.36 9.29
CA PHE A 3 -8.23 7.77 8.93
C PHE A 3 -7.89 8.19 7.50
N ARG A 4 -6.67 8.69 7.25
CA ARG A 4 -6.20 9.02 5.90
C ARG A 4 -5.06 8.10 5.53
N LEU A 5 -5.23 7.35 4.44
CA LEU A 5 -4.19 6.53 3.82
C LEU A 5 -3.28 7.48 3.02
N TYR A 6 -1.96 7.51 3.30
CA TYR A 6 -1.07 8.49 2.67
C TYR A 6 -0.27 7.93 1.47
N GLU A 7 0.22 6.69 1.52
CA GLU A 7 0.97 6.09 0.39
C GLU A 7 0.87 4.55 0.34
N SER A 8 1.05 3.87 1.48
CA SER A 8 0.91 2.41 1.60
C SER A 8 0.57 2.07 3.04
N ALA A 9 -0.44 1.24 3.27
CA ALA A 9 -0.82 0.82 4.63
C ALA A 9 -1.17 -0.66 4.64
N TRP A 10 -1.13 -1.29 5.80
CA TRP A 10 -1.69 -2.63 5.99
C TRP A 10 -3.08 -2.48 6.57
N VAL A 11 -4.05 -3.21 6.06
CA VAL A 11 -5.44 -3.15 6.51
C VAL A 11 -5.94 -4.54 6.86
N VAL A 12 -6.64 -4.64 7.98
CA VAL A 12 -7.32 -5.86 8.40
C VAL A 12 -8.70 -5.83 7.76
N VAL A 13 -9.01 -6.88 7.01
CA VAL A 13 -10.23 -7.00 6.22
C VAL A 13 -11.15 -8.02 6.89
N GLU A 14 -12.44 -7.72 6.97
CA GLU A 14 -13.44 -8.63 7.51
C GLU A 14 -13.47 -9.93 6.68
N GLY A 15 -13.30 -11.07 7.34
CA GLY A 15 -13.25 -12.39 6.69
C GLY A 15 -11.87 -12.81 6.18
N SER A 16 -10.85 -11.95 6.29
CA SER A 16 -9.45 -12.29 5.96
C SER A 16 -8.63 -12.50 7.23
N ASP A 17 -7.96 -13.65 7.34
CA ASP A 17 -7.12 -14.00 8.50
C ASP A 17 -5.83 -13.16 8.54
N ALA A 18 -5.36 -12.72 7.37
CA ALA A 18 -4.17 -11.90 7.21
C ALA A 18 -4.50 -10.45 6.87
N ALA A 19 -3.71 -9.51 7.41
CA ALA A 19 -3.72 -8.13 6.97
C ALA A 19 -3.30 -8.05 5.49
N MET A 20 -3.96 -7.17 4.74
CA MET A 20 -3.71 -6.96 3.32
C MET A 20 -3.04 -5.61 3.08
N GLN A 21 -2.16 -5.53 2.09
CA GLN A 21 -1.51 -4.28 1.75
C GLN A 21 -2.45 -3.41 0.88
N ALA A 22 -2.69 -2.19 1.36
CA ALA A 22 -3.40 -1.13 0.66
C ALA A 22 -2.39 -0.27 -0.12
N HIS A 23 -2.66 -0.09 -1.41
CA HIS A 23 -1.85 0.72 -2.32
C HIS A 23 -2.69 1.84 -2.91
N ARG A 24 -2.14 3.04 -3.05
CA ARG A 24 -2.83 4.13 -3.72
C ARG A 24 -3.11 3.77 -5.19
N ASP A 25 -4.31 4.06 -5.66
CA ASP A 25 -4.65 3.94 -7.07
C ASP A 25 -4.06 5.13 -7.86
N PRO A 26 -3.18 4.88 -8.86
CA PRO A 26 -2.60 5.97 -9.65
C PRO A 26 -3.59 6.62 -10.63
N LEU A 27 -4.68 5.94 -10.99
CA LEU A 27 -5.71 6.43 -11.90
C LEU A 27 -6.81 7.20 -11.16
N ARG A 28 -6.97 6.98 -9.85
CA ARG A 28 -7.98 7.62 -9.01
C ARG A 28 -7.36 8.28 -7.78
N PRO A 29 -7.04 9.60 -7.85
CA PRO A 29 -6.50 10.31 -6.70
C PRO A 29 -7.54 10.34 -5.57
N GLY A 30 -7.26 9.65 -4.46
CA GLY A 30 -8.17 9.49 -3.34
C GLY A 30 -8.76 8.08 -3.18
N ALA A 31 -8.40 7.15 -4.06
CA ALA A 31 -8.73 5.74 -3.89
C ALA A 31 -7.50 4.90 -3.55
N PHE A 32 -7.73 3.81 -2.82
CA PHE A 32 -6.75 2.80 -2.45
C PHE A 32 -7.26 1.43 -2.87
N ARG A 33 -6.39 0.63 -3.46
CA ARG A 33 -6.65 -0.78 -3.74
C ARG A 33 -6.15 -1.65 -2.61
N VAL A 34 -6.98 -2.59 -2.17
CA VAL A 34 -6.65 -3.61 -1.19
C VAL A 34 -6.98 -4.96 -1.85
N GLY A 35 -5.94 -5.68 -2.27
CA GLY A 35 -6.13 -6.84 -3.15
C GLY A 35 -6.82 -6.43 -4.46
N GLU A 36 -7.99 -6.99 -4.74
CA GLU A 36 -8.81 -6.70 -5.92
C GLU A 36 -9.85 -5.58 -5.71
N PHE A 37 -10.07 -5.16 -4.46
CA PHE A 37 -11.12 -4.21 -4.10
C PHE A 37 -10.57 -2.78 -3.99
N SER A 38 -11.45 -1.79 -4.21
CA SER A 38 -11.12 -0.36 -4.12
C SER A 38 -11.87 0.32 -2.97
N TYR A 39 -11.16 1.16 -2.25
CA TYR A 39 -11.64 1.90 -1.09
C TYR A 39 -11.30 3.39 -1.23
N ASP A 40 -12.10 4.25 -0.61
CA ASP A 40 -11.85 5.68 -0.54
C ASP A 40 -10.82 6.05 0.54
N ILE A 41 -10.31 7.30 0.54
CA ILE A 41 -9.46 7.84 1.61
C ILE A 41 -10.06 7.65 3.00
N ASP A 42 -11.39 7.69 3.12
CA ASP A 42 -12.12 7.48 4.38
C ASP A 42 -12.33 5.98 4.70
N ALA A 43 -11.59 5.07 4.04
CA ALA A 43 -11.66 3.61 4.21
C ALA A 43 -13.04 3.01 3.87
N ARG A 44 -13.82 3.69 3.02
CA ARG A 44 -15.13 3.23 2.56
C ARG A 44 -14.99 2.38 1.31
N ALA A 45 -15.66 1.22 1.30
CA ALA A 45 -15.77 0.38 0.12
C ALA A 45 -16.42 1.15 -1.04
N LEU A 46 -15.76 1.18 -2.20
CA LEU A 46 -16.31 1.76 -3.43
C LEU A 46 -17.15 0.74 -4.22
N SER A 47 -16.97 -0.55 -3.94
CA SER A 47 -17.75 -1.64 -4.52
C SER A 47 -18.59 -2.32 -3.44
N PRO A 48 -19.85 -2.70 -3.73
CA PRO A 48 -20.72 -3.37 -2.76
C PRO A 48 -20.23 -4.77 -2.38
N GLU A 49 -19.41 -5.40 -3.22
CA GLU A 49 -18.80 -6.70 -2.98
C GLU A 49 -17.50 -6.61 -2.16
N ALA A 50 -17.02 -5.39 -1.89
CA ALA A 50 -15.77 -5.20 -1.17
C ALA A 50 -15.98 -5.44 0.34
N PRO A 51 -15.15 -6.29 0.97
CA PRO A 51 -15.26 -6.58 2.39
C PRO A 51 -14.94 -5.34 3.24
N LYS A 52 -15.47 -5.31 4.47
CA LYS A 52 -15.30 -4.16 5.35
C LYS A 52 -13.87 -4.10 5.90
N LEU A 53 -13.27 -2.91 5.89
CA LEU A 53 -12.00 -2.68 6.58
C LEU A 53 -12.25 -2.56 8.09
N LEU A 54 -11.66 -3.47 8.86
CA LEU A 54 -11.78 -3.51 10.31
C LEU A 54 -10.80 -2.55 10.99
N SER A 55 -9.55 -2.52 10.51
CA SER A 55 -8.52 -1.67 11.08
C SER A 55 -7.41 -1.37 10.08
N ILE A 56 -6.75 -0.22 10.22
CA ILE A 56 -5.58 0.15 9.45
C ILE A 56 -4.36 0.05 10.37
N LEU A 57 -3.46 -0.86 10.06
CA LEU A 57 -2.18 -0.99 10.73
C LEU A 57 -1.25 0.12 10.23
N SER A 58 -0.80 0.95 11.17
CA SER A 58 0.31 1.87 10.93
C SER A 58 1.56 1.12 10.51
N LEU A 59 2.47 1.82 9.82
CA LEU A 59 3.77 1.26 9.42
C LEU A 59 4.51 0.59 10.59
N GLN A 60 4.43 1.19 11.78
CA GLN A 60 5.03 0.65 13.00
C GLN A 60 4.39 -0.69 13.40
N ALA A 61 3.06 -0.76 13.49
CA ALA A 61 2.33 -1.98 13.83
C ALA A 61 2.54 -3.09 12.80
N ALA A 62 2.64 -2.75 11.51
CA ALA A 62 2.99 -3.70 10.46
C ALA A 62 4.40 -4.27 10.65
N ARG A 63 5.39 -3.42 10.98
CA ARG A 63 6.76 -3.88 11.29
C ARG A 63 6.81 -4.78 12.52
N GLU A 64 6.05 -4.47 13.56
CA GLU A 64 5.93 -5.29 14.77
C GLU A 64 5.27 -6.65 14.49
N ALA A 65 4.32 -6.69 13.56
CA ALA A 65 3.69 -7.92 13.06
C ALA A 65 4.56 -8.70 12.06
N GLY A 66 5.81 -8.28 11.80
CA GLY A 66 6.69 -8.90 10.82
C GLY A 66 6.28 -8.68 9.36
N LEU A 67 5.29 -7.82 9.10
CA LEU A 67 4.81 -7.47 7.77
C LEU A 67 5.77 -6.46 7.14
N ARG A 68 6.53 -6.91 6.14
CA ARG A 68 7.36 -6.03 5.32
C ARG A 68 6.47 -5.28 4.34
N SER A 69 6.29 -3.98 4.55
CA SER A 69 5.76 -3.11 3.51
C SER A 69 6.72 -3.13 2.33
N ASN A 70 6.32 -3.77 1.23
CA ASN A 70 7.05 -3.69 -0.02
C ASN A 70 6.79 -2.29 -0.61
N TYR A 71 7.44 -1.29 -0.04
CA TYR A 71 7.65 -0.04 -0.76
C TYR A 71 8.44 -0.44 -1.99
N GLY A 72 7.79 -0.38 -3.15
CA GLY A 72 8.49 -0.44 -4.42
C GLY A 72 9.43 0.75 -4.51
N SER A 73 10.61 0.66 -3.87
CA SER A 73 11.80 1.37 -4.29
C SER A 73 12.32 0.62 -5.52
N GLY A 74 11.52 0.67 -6.58
CA GLY A 74 11.93 0.37 -7.95
C GLY A 74 12.62 1.57 -8.57
N SER A 75 13.51 2.19 -7.81
CA SER A 75 14.62 2.99 -8.32
C SER A 75 15.87 2.46 -7.62
N ASP A 76 16.07 1.15 -7.82
CA ASP A 76 17.37 0.52 -7.65
C ASP A 76 18.37 1.28 -8.52
N GLY A 77 19.29 1.93 -7.82
CA GLY A 77 20.38 2.68 -8.42
C GLY A 77 21.29 1.74 -9.17
N SER A 78 21.21 1.80 -10.50
CA SER A 78 22.37 1.58 -11.34
C SER A 78 22.77 2.93 -11.93
N PRO A 79 23.78 3.65 -11.39
CA PRO A 79 24.53 4.54 -12.27
C PRO A 79 25.16 3.65 -13.34
N PRO A 80 25.06 3.97 -14.65
CA PRO A 80 25.91 3.30 -15.63
C PRO A 80 27.34 3.66 -15.27
N GLN A 81 28.02 2.74 -14.58
CA GLN A 81 29.45 2.77 -14.36
C GLN A 81 30.12 2.48 -15.72
N ALA A 82 30.11 3.46 -16.62
CA ALA A 82 30.98 3.47 -17.79
C ALA A 82 32.25 4.25 -17.43
N SER A 83 33.08 3.62 -16.61
CA SER A 83 34.50 3.93 -16.61
C SER A 83 35.04 3.69 -18.02
N ALA A 84 36.02 4.51 -18.39
CA ALA A 84 37.05 4.26 -19.40
C ALA A 84 36.81 4.79 -20.83
N LYS A 85 37.44 5.96 -21.05
CA LYS A 85 38.75 6.05 -21.74
C LYS A 85 38.72 6.58 -23.19
N ARG A 86 39.61 7.57 -23.39
CA ARG A 86 40.23 8.05 -24.65
C ARG A 86 39.31 8.89 -25.55
N ARG A 87 39.73 10.01 -26.13
CA ARG A 87 41.06 10.56 -26.43
C ARG A 87 40.91 12.04 -26.76
#